data_AF-A0AAW8YPQ5-F1
#
_entry.id   AF-A0AAW8YPQ5-F1
#
_cell.length_a   1.000
_cell.length_b   1.000
_cell.length_c   1.000
_cell.angle_alpha   90.00
_cell.angle_beta   90.00
_cell.angle_gamma   90.00
#
_symmetry.space_group_name_H-M   'P 1'
#
loop_
_entity.id
_entity.type
_entity.pdbx_description
1 polymer ?
#
loop_
_entity_poly.entity_id
_entity_poly.type
_entity_poly.pdbx_seq_one_letter_code
_entity_poly.pdbx_strand_id
1 'polypeptide(L)'
;MKQAEQRKEQQERLEIARKAQEQAELEAKTKKVGNKRVDKTTGEVVDEYRTFKFTAKVNIQQAQALVEFLKTNDIEYETEVVNS
;
A
#
# COMPACT_ATOMS: atom_id res chain seq x y z
N MET A 1 39.46 7.30 -5.76
CA MET A 1 38.03 7.65 -5.59
C MET A 1 37.10 6.83 -6.51
N LYS A 2 37.44 6.60 -7.80
CA LYS A 2 36.58 5.86 -8.76
C LYS A 2 36.18 4.41 -8.39
N GLN A 3 37.01 3.66 -7.65
CA GLN A 3 36.73 2.27 -7.24
C GLN A 3 35.74 2.14 -6.07
N ALA A 4 35.55 3.18 -5.27
CA ALA A 4 34.64 3.14 -4.12
C ALA A 4 33.19 3.37 -4.57
N GLU A 5 32.99 4.31 -5.49
CA GLU A 5 31.69 4.59 -6.10
C GLU A 5 31.18 3.42 -6.94
N GLN A 6 32.04 2.78 -7.73
CA GLN A 6 31.66 1.58 -8.50
C GLN A 6 31.26 0.39 -7.62
N ARG A 7 31.90 0.22 -6.46
CA ARG A 7 31.51 -0.84 -5.50
C ARG A 7 30.17 -0.54 -4.85
N LYS A 8 29.89 0.72 -4.54
CA LYS A 8 28.60 1.15 -3.98
C LYS A 8 27.47 0.97 -4.99
N GLU A 9 27.70 1.36 -6.26
CA GLU A 9 26.72 1.19 -7.33
C GLU A 9 26.43 -0.30 -7.62
N GLN A 10 27.45 -1.17 -7.57
CA GLN A 10 27.23 -2.62 -7.66
C GLN A 10 26.42 -3.17 -6.49
N GLN A 11 26.67 -2.71 -5.26
CA GLN A 11 25.91 -3.14 -4.10
C GLN A 11 24.45 -2.71 -4.17
N GLU A 12 24.16 -1.48 -4.58
CA GLU A 12 22.79 -0.98 -4.76
C GLU A 12 22.04 -1.80 -5.82
N ARG A 13 22.68 -2.14 -6.95
CA ARG A 13 22.08 -3.00 -7.98
C ARG A 13 21.80 -4.42 -7.46
N LEU A 14 22.71 -4.99 -6.68
CA LEU A 14 22.52 -6.31 -6.06
C LEU A 14 21.39 -6.29 -5.03
N GLU A 15 21.25 -5.22 -4.26
CA GLU A 15 20.16 -5.07 -3.29
C GLU A 15 18.80 -4.95 -3.97
N ILE A 16 18.71 -4.18 -5.06
CA ILE A 16 17.50 -4.07 -5.89
C ILE A 16 17.13 -5.43 -6.49
N ALA A 17 18.11 -6.16 -7.05
CA ALA A 17 17.87 -7.50 -7.59
C ALA A 17 17.39 -8.49 -6.52
N ARG A 18 17.95 -8.42 -5.30
CA ARG A 18 17.55 -9.27 -4.18
C ARG A 18 16.11 -8.97 -3.74
N LYS A 19 15.75 -7.69 -3.59
CA LYS A 19 14.38 -7.28 -3.26
C LYS A 19 13.37 -7.71 -4.33
N ALA A 20 13.74 -7.60 -5.60
CA ALA A 20 12.89 -8.06 -6.70
C ALA A 20 12.67 -9.58 -6.69
N GLN A 21 13.71 -10.36 -6.37
CA GLN A 21 13.59 -11.82 -6.23
C GLN A 21 12.72 -12.22 -5.03
N GLU A 22 12.91 -11.58 -3.88
CA GLU A 22 12.12 -11.83 -2.67
C GLU A 22 10.64 -11.52 -2.91
N GLN A 23 10.34 -10.42 -3.62
CA GLN A 23 8.98 -10.08 -4.02
C GLN A 23 8.41 -11.09 -5.02
N ALA A 24 9.17 -11.51 -6.04
CA ALA A 24 8.73 -12.53 -6.99
C ALA A 24 8.46 -13.89 -6.30
N GLU A 25 9.26 -14.25 -5.30
CA GLU A 25 9.07 -15.47 -4.52
C GLU A 25 7.82 -15.40 -3.64
N LEU A 26 7.54 -14.25 -3.01
CA LEU A 26 6.30 -14.00 -2.27
C LEU A 26 5.07 -14.05 -3.20
N GLU A 27 5.16 -13.49 -4.40
CA GLU A 27 4.09 -13.56 -5.39
C GLU A 27 3.89 -14.97 -5.96
N ALA A 28 4.97 -15.75 -6.08
CA ALA A 28 4.91 -17.14 -6.47
C ALA A 28 4.29 -18.02 -5.38
N LYS A 29 4.59 -17.74 -4.10
CA LYS A 29 4.06 -18.47 -2.93
C LYS A 29 2.65 -18.06 -2.54
N THR A 30 2.17 -16.89 -2.96
CA THR A 30 0.81 -16.43 -2.67
C THR A 30 -0.12 -16.54 -3.88
N LYS A 31 -1.41 -16.72 -3.65
CA LYS A 31 -2.48 -16.67 -4.65
C LYS A 31 -3.40 -15.50 -4.31
N LYS A 32 -3.78 -14.73 -5.33
CA LYS A 32 -4.79 -13.69 -5.18
C LYS A 32 -6.18 -14.32 -5.21
N VAL A 33 -6.98 -14.09 -4.18
CA VAL A 33 -8.39 -14.50 -4.10
C VAL A 33 -9.22 -13.27 -3.73
N GLY A 34 -9.91 -12.68 -4.71
CA GLY A 34 -10.55 -11.38 -4.56
C GLY A 34 -9.52 -10.28 -4.23
N ASN A 35 -9.72 -9.58 -3.11
CA ASN A 35 -8.81 -8.53 -2.59
C ASN A 35 -7.79 -9.06 -1.57
N LYS A 36 -7.65 -10.38 -1.40
CA LYS A 36 -6.74 -11.00 -0.42
C LYS A 36 -5.57 -11.67 -1.13
N ARG A 37 -4.38 -11.60 -0.52
CA ARG A 37 -3.26 -12.52 -0.84
C ARG A 37 -3.28 -13.65 0.18
N VAL A 38 -3.36 -14.88 -0.32
CA VAL A 38 -3.43 -16.10 0.48
C VAL A 38 -2.19 -16.93 0.21
N ASP A 39 -1.54 -17.42 1.23
CA ASP A 39 -0.40 -18.33 1.09
C ASP A 39 -0.88 -19.65 0.45
N LYS A 40 -0.21 -20.09 -0.62
CA LYS A 40 -0.61 -21.30 -1.37
C LYS A 40 -0.33 -22.59 -0.61
N THR A 41 0.56 -22.56 0.37
CA THR A 41 1.05 -23.75 1.09
C THR A 41 0.26 -24.00 2.36
N THR A 42 -0.11 -22.95 3.08
CA THR A 42 -0.81 -23.01 4.37
C THR A 42 -2.29 -22.63 4.25
N GLY A 43 -2.68 -21.87 3.23
CA GLY A 43 -4.04 -21.35 3.07
C GLY A 43 -4.34 -20.13 3.95
N GLU A 44 -3.34 -19.60 4.67
CA GLU A 44 -3.51 -18.44 5.54
C GLU A 44 -3.55 -17.13 4.75
N VAL A 45 -4.31 -16.16 5.26
CA VAL A 45 -4.40 -14.82 4.65
C VAL A 45 -3.18 -14.01 5.06
N VAL A 46 -2.37 -13.64 4.08
CA VAL A 46 -1.09 -12.93 4.28
C VAL A 46 -1.26 -11.41 4.22
N ASP A 47 -2.32 -10.93 3.56
CA ASP A 47 -2.67 -9.50 3.50
C ASP A 47 -4.19 -9.30 3.28
N GLU A 48 -4.82 -8.49 4.12
CA GLU A 48 -6.22 -8.03 3.99
C GLU A 48 -6.30 -6.52 3.72
N TYR A 49 -6.56 -6.10 2.48
CA TYR A 49 -6.97 -4.72 2.19
C TYR A 49 -8.49 -4.65 2.12
N ARG A 50 -9.12 -4.39 3.27
CA ARG A 50 -10.58 -4.21 3.38
C ARG A 50 -10.94 -2.73 3.26
N THR A 51 -10.83 -2.16 2.06
CA THR A 51 -11.34 -0.81 1.80
C THR A 51 -12.86 -0.85 1.61
N PHE A 52 -13.60 -0.62 2.69
CA PHE A 52 -15.03 -0.37 2.61
C PHE A 52 -15.26 1.06 2.12
N LYS A 53 -15.85 1.20 0.94
CA LYS A 53 -16.35 2.50 0.45
C LYS A 53 -17.81 2.62 0.89
N PHE A 54 -18.11 3.60 1.75
CA PHE A 54 -19.48 3.94 2.14
C PHE A 54 -19.73 5.42 1.83
N THR A 55 -20.91 5.71 1.27
CA THR A 55 -21.36 7.09 1.05
C THR A 55 -22.26 7.47 2.21
N ALA A 56 -21.83 8.45 3.02
CA ALA A 56 -22.64 9.00 4.10
C ALA A 56 -23.02 10.44 3.81
N LYS A 57 -24.29 10.80 4.04
CA LYS A 57 -24.72 12.19 4.05
C LYS A 57 -24.34 12.79 5.40
N VAL A 58 -23.37 13.69 5.41
CA VAL A 58 -22.91 14.41 6.60
C VAL A 58 -23.29 15.88 6.49
N ASN A 59 -23.52 16.53 7.63
CA ASN A 59 -23.66 17.99 7.65
C ASN A 59 -22.28 18.68 7.55
N ILE A 60 -22.26 20.00 7.34
CA ILE A 60 -21.01 20.77 7.13
C ILE A 60 -20.05 20.64 8.32
N GLN A 61 -20.57 20.66 9.56
CA GLN A 61 -19.75 20.55 10.77
C GLN A 61 -19.11 19.15 10.89
N GLN A 62 -19.86 18.09 10.59
CA GLN A 62 -19.37 16.72 10.57
C GLN A 62 -18.33 16.48 9.47
N ALA A 63 -18.53 17.09 8.29
CA ALA A 63 -17.56 17.01 7.20
C ALA A 63 -16.23 17.66 7.59
N GLN A 64 -16.26 18.83 8.23
CA GLN A 64 -15.07 19.52 8.72
C GLN A 64 -14.31 18.67 9.76
N ALA A 65 -15.03 18.11 10.73
CA ALA A 65 -14.43 17.23 11.75
C ALA A 65 -13.81 15.95 11.13
N LEU A 66 -14.47 15.37 10.12
CA LEU A 66 -13.95 14.19 9.42
C LEU A 66 -12.67 14.53 8.63
N VAL A 67 -12.65 15.66 7.92
CA VAL A 67 -11.46 16.11 7.19
C VAL A 67 -10.29 16.36 8.15
N GLU A 68 -10.53 16.98 9.30
CA GLU A 68 -9.50 17.22 10.32
C GLU A 68 -8.95 15.91 10.89
N PHE A 69 -9.83 14.94 11.19
CA PHE A 69 -9.43 13.60 11.60
C PHE A 69 -8.55 12.91 10.57
N LEU A 70 -8.94 12.94 9.29
CA LEU A 70 -8.19 12.30 8.20
C LEU A 70 -6.81 12.94 8.02
N LYS A 71 -6.72 14.27 8.05
CA LYS A 71 -5.45 15.01 7.98
C LYS A 71 -4.52 14.71 9.15
N THR A 72 -5.06 14.67 10.37
CA THR A 72 -4.26 14.45 11.59
C THR A 72 -3.61 13.08 11.60
N ASN A 73 -4.24 12.08 10.97
CA ASN A 73 -3.76 10.71 10.92
C ASN A 73 -3.06 10.36 9.60
N ASP A 74 -2.76 11.35 8.74
CA ASP A 74 -2.12 11.18 7.43
C ASP A 74 -2.84 10.15 6.53
N ILE A 75 -4.18 10.15 6.59
CA ILE A 75 -5.03 9.26 5.81
C ILE A 75 -5.39 9.95 4.50
N GLU A 76 -5.04 9.34 3.38
CA GLU A 76 -5.36 9.83 2.04
C GLU A 76 -6.89 9.84 1.81
N TYR A 77 -7.41 10.97 1.31
CA TYR A 77 -8.84 11.14 1.05
C TYR A 77 -9.10 11.99 -0.18
N GLU A 78 -10.23 11.73 -0.85
CA GLU A 78 -10.73 12.52 -1.98
C GLU A 78 -12.02 13.24 -1.56
N THR A 79 -12.16 14.52 -1.92
CA THR A 79 -13.39 15.29 -1.73
C THR A 79 -13.99 15.67 -3.07
N GLU A 80 -15.24 15.29 -3.30
CA GLU A 80 -16.03 15.74 -4.45
C GLU A 80 -16.99 16.85 -4.01
N VAL A 81 -16.96 18.00 -4.71
CA VAL A 81 -17.93 19.08 -4.49
C VAL A 81 -19.18 18.75 -5.29
N VAL A 82 -20.29 18.48 -4.59
CA VAL A 82 -21.59 18.29 -5.23
C VAL A 82 -22.23 19.67 -5.44
N ASN A 83 -22.02 20.25 -6.62
CA ASN A 83 -22.75 21.46 -7.02
C ASN A 83 -24.24 21.10 -7.16
N SER A 84 -25.07 21.76 -6.36
CA SER A 84 -26.55 21.67 -6.41
C SER A 84 -27.11 22.65 -7.41
#